data_AF-A0A820DVH2-F1
#
_entry.id   AF-A0A820DVH2-F1
#
_cell.length_a   1.000
_cell.length_b   1.000
_cell.length_c   1.000
_cell.angle_alpha   90.00
_cell.angle_beta   90.00
_cell.angle_gamma   90.00
#
_symmetry.space_group_name_H-M   'P 1'
#
loop_
_entity.id
_entity.type
_entity.pdbx_description
1 polymer ?
#
loop_
_entity_poly.entity_id
_entity_poly.type
_entity_poly.pdbx_seq_one_letter_code
_entity_poly.pdbx_strand_id
1 'polypeptide(L)'
;TRRNCSSYQFQCANGLCVPQSYVCDHDNDCGDGSDEPASCVYRNCTNTEYPCENGRCVSRSATCNGYNDCHDNSDEKLSLCPNDTCPSGQFQCRNKECIPYEIVCNGVRNCTDGSDEPSSCGVNECASSILSGCEHDCINTLTSFRCTCRTGYKLASNQKNCW
;
A
#
# COMPACT_ATOMS: atom_id res chain seq x y z
N THR A 1 28.07 38.48 11.77
CA THR A 1 28.09 37.54 12.92
C THR A 1 27.79 36.16 12.39
N ARG A 2 28.78 35.25 12.32
CA ARG A 2 28.60 33.89 11.80
C ARG A 2 27.77 33.11 12.83
N ARG A 3 26.50 32.83 12.54
CA ARG A 3 25.71 31.94 13.39
C ARG A 3 26.25 30.54 13.17
N ASN A 4 27.10 30.07 14.08
CA ASN A 4 27.46 28.66 14.11
C ASN A 4 26.19 27.87 14.41
N CYS A 5 26.01 26.75 13.71
CA CYS A 5 24.95 25.79 14.02
C CYS A 5 25.11 25.32 15.47
N SER A 6 24.00 24.90 16.08
CA SER A 6 24.02 24.33 17.43
C SER A 6 24.91 23.08 17.49
N SER A 7 25.36 22.68 18.68
CA SER A 7 26.19 21.47 18.86
C SER A 7 25.52 20.17 18.40
N TYR A 8 24.19 20.18 18.21
CA TYR A 8 23.39 19.04 17.74
C TYR A 8 23.01 19.15 16.24
N GLN A 9 23.58 20.13 15.54
CA GLN A 9 23.29 20.41 14.14
C GLN A 9 24.55 20.31 13.30
N PHE A 10 24.40 19.75 12.11
CA PHE A 10 25.43 19.73 11.07
C PHE A 10 25.30 20.97 10.18
N GLN A 11 26.44 21.55 9.82
CA GLN A 11 26.50 22.70 8.92
C GLN A 11 26.78 22.22 7.49
N CYS A 12 25.79 22.37 6.61
CA CYS A 12 25.88 22.11 5.17
C CYS A 12 26.87 23.06 4.48
N ALA A 13 27.35 22.71 3.27
CA ALA A 13 28.27 23.57 2.52
C ALA A 13 27.63 24.89 2.08
N ASN A 14 26.33 24.88 1.77
CA ASN A 14 25.53 26.08 1.52
C ASN A 14 25.24 26.93 2.78
N GLY A 15 25.65 26.48 3.97
CA GLY A 15 25.48 27.17 5.23
C GLY A 15 24.14 26.89 5.95
N LEU A 16 23.29 25.99 5.42
CA LEU A 16 22.12 25.49 6.14
C LEU A 16 22.54 24.65 7.35
N CYS A 17 21.74 24.67 8.41
CA CYS A 17 21.94 23.84 9.59
C CYS A 17 20.87 22.77 9.64
N VAL A 18 21.25 21.51 9.46
CA VAL A 18 20.34 20.36 9.59
C VAL A 18 20.61 19.62 10.89
N PRO A 19 19.64 18.90 11.48
CA PRO A 19 19.90 18.01 12.61
C PRO A 19 21.01 17.02 12.30
N GLN A 20 21.84 16.67 13.29
CA GLN A 20 22.89 15.68 13.08
C GLN A 20 22.35 14.27 12.74
N SER A 21 21.07 14.02 13.01
CA SER A 21 20.35 12.81 12.58
C SER A 21 20.03 12.77 11.08
N TYR A 22 20.10 13.91 10.40
CA TYR A 22 19.83 14.07 8.96
C TYR A 22 21.13 14.09 8.14
N VAL A 23 22.21 13.56 8.73
CA VAL A 23 23.46 13.35 8.03
C VAL A 23 23.50 11.87 7.75
N CYS A 24 23.76 11.49 6.50
CA CYS A 24 23.86 10.09 6.11
C CYS A 24 22.58 9.28 6.34
N ASP A 25 21.41 9.80 5.95
CA ASP A 25 20.11 9.16 6.15
C ASP A 25 19.32 8.87 4.87
N HIS A 26 19.94 9.03 3.69
CA HIS A 26 19.36 8.81 2.36
C HIS A 26 18.39 9.93 1.91
N ASP A 27 18.49 11.12 2.52
CA ASP A 27 17.81 12.34 2.10
C ASP A 27 18.77 13.52 1.92
N ASN A 28 18.47 14.34 0.92
CA ASN A 28 19.14 15.62 0.70
C ASN A 28 18.43 16.73 1.48
N ASP A 29 18.62 16.76 2.79
CA ASP A 29 18.11 17.81 3.69
C ASP A 29 18.87 19.13 3.53
N CYS A 30 20.15 19.07 3.16
CA CYS A 30 20.92 20.26 2.85
C CYS A 30 20.43 20.96 1.57
N GLY A 31 19.76 20.25 0.66
CA GLY A 31 19.39 20.69 -0.68
C GLY A 31 20.55 20.72 -1.69
N ASP A 32 21.79 20.73 -1.21
CA ASP A 32 23.03 20.67 -2.01
C ASP A 32 23.76 19.32 -1.91
N GLY A 33 23.22 18.34 -1.16
CA GLY A 33 23.77 17.00 -0.93
C GLY A 33 24.99 16.95 -0.01
N SER A 34 25.29 18.04 0.72
CA SER A 34 26.47 18.11 1.61
C SER A 34 26.39 17.20 2.83
N ASP A 35 25.17 16.85 3.24
CA ASP A 35 24.80 15.88 4.26
C ASP A 35 24.99 14.43 3.82
N GLU A 36 25.06 14.17 2.51
CA GLU A 36 25.16 12.83 1.92
C GLU A 36 26.41 12.63 1.02
N PRO A 37 27.63 12.89 1.52
CA PRO A 37 28.83 12.74 0.72
C PRO A 37 29.09 11.28 0.33
N ALA A 38 29.82 11.02 -0.76
CA ALA A 38 30.15 9.65 -1.17
C ALA A 38 30.94 8.83 -0.12
N SER A 39 31.60 9.49 0.84
CA SER A 39 32.30 8.87 1.98
C SER A 39 31.40 8.62 3.19
N CYS A 40 30.10 8.82 3.04
CA CYS A 40 29.12 8.66 4.09
C CYS A 40 29.04 7.21 4.58
N VAL A 41 28.91 7.05 5.89
CA VAL A 41 28.73 5.74 6.53
C VAL A 41 27.30 5.65 7.01
N TYR A 42 26.46 5.00 6.22
CA TYR A 42 25.06 4.76 6.59
C TYR A 42 24.98 3.76 7.75
N ARG A 43 24.10 4.05 8.70
CA ARG A 43 23.82 3.11 9.80
C ARG A 43 23.14 1.87 9.24
N ASN A 44 23.41 0.72 9.85
CA ASN A 44 22.59 -0.47 9.58
C ASN A 44 21.23 -0.31 10.25
N CYS A 45 20.18 -0.82 9.61
CA CYS A 45 18.84 -0.84 10.20
C CYS A 45 18.83 -1.71 11.47
N THR A 46 18.11 -1.24 12.49
CA THR A 46 17.95 -1.97 13.76
C THR A 46 16.92 -3.10 13.65
N ASN A 47 16.85 -3.96 14.67
CA ASN A 47 15.84 -5.03 14.75
C ASN A 47 14.39 -4.52 14.83
N THR A 48 14.17 -3.21 14.99
CA THR A 48 12.84 -2.59 14.95
C THR A 48 12.54 -1.92 13.61
N GLU A 49 13.50 -1.91 12.68
CA GLU A 49 13.40 -1.22 11.40
C GLU A 49 13.46 -2.19 10.21
N TYR A 50 12.80 -1.83 9.12
CA TYR A 50 12.81 -2.54 7.85
C TYR A 50 13.79 -1.88 6.88
N PRO A 51 14.70 -2.66 6.26
CA PRO A 51 15.60 -2.16 5.22
C PRO A 51 14.87 -2.06 3.87
N CYS A 52 14.74 -0.85 3.36
CA CYS A 52 14.26 -0.55 2.01
C CYS A 52 15.28 -0.98 0.94
N GLU A 53 14.86 -1.14 -0.33
CA GLU A 53 15.80 -1.51 -1.40
C GLU A 53 16.78 -0.39 -1.76
N ASN A 54 16.38 0.87 -1.57
CA ASN A 54 17.26 2.02 -1.66
C ASN A 54 18.27 2.16 -0.49
N GLY A 55 18.24 1.24 0.49
CA GLY A 55 19.15 1.24 1.65
C GLY A 55 18.64 2.02 2.86
N ARG A 56 17.50 2.71 2.73
CA ARG A 56 16.88 3.47 3.81
C ARG A 56 16.28 2.54 4.87
N CYS A 57 16.15 3.04 6.09
CA CYS A 57 15.57 2.29 7.21
C CYS A 57 14.27 2.95 7.65
N VAL A 58 13.15 2.25 7.48
CA VAL A 58 11.84 2.68 7.99
C VAL A 58 11.45 1.84 9.20
N SER A 59 10.49 2.29 10.00
CA SER A 59 9.97 1.45 11.10
C SER A 59 9.39 0.15 10.56
N ARG A 60 9.53 -0.98 11.26
CA ARG A 60 8.77 -2.20 10.91
C ARG A 60 7.26 -1.99 10.98
N SER A 61 6.78 -1.00 11.74
CA SER A 61 5.36 -0.62 11.74
C SER A 61 4.95 0.18 10.50
N ALA A 62 5.92 0.64 9.71
CA ALA A 62 5.71 1.38 8.46
C ALA A 62 5.69 0.45 7.24
N THR A 63 5.91 -0.85 7.41
CA THR A 63 5.73 -1.81 6.31
C THR A 63 4.26 -2.17 6.16
N CYS A 64 3.73 -2.14 4.95
CA CYS A 64 2.35 -2.49 4.63
C CYS A 64 1.31 -1.62 5.35
N ASN A 65 1.64 -0.34 5.59
CA ASN A 65 0.76 0.63 6.21
C ASN A 65 -0.01 1.48 5.18
N GLY A 66 0.25 1.29 3.88
CA GLY A 66 -0.37 2.02 2.77
C GLY A 66 0.31 3.36 2.44
N TYR A 67 1.43 3.68 3.07
CA TYR A 67 2.23 4.88 2.83
C TYR A 67 3.60 4.48 2.26
N ASN A 68 4.11 5.30 1.34
CA ASN A 68 5.45 5.12 0.80
C ASN A 68 6.47 5.79 1.73
N ASP A 69 6.78 5.15 2.86
CA ASP A 69 7.78 5.63 3.81
C ASP A 69 9.20 5.42 3.26
N CYS A 70 9.44 4.34 2.51
CA CYS A 70 10.75 4.08 1.91
C CYS A 70 11.10 5.03 0.74
N HIS A 71 10.17 5.82 0.23
CA HIS A 71 10.26 6.63 -1.01
C HIS A 71 10.48 5.84 -2.31
N ASP A 72 10.78 4.54 -2.25
CA ASP A 72 10.90 3.62 -3.38
C ASP A 72 9.74 2.58 -3.43
N ASN A 73 8.76 2.69 -2.53
CA ASN A 73 7.65 1.75 -2.27
C ASN A 73 8.09 0.33 -1.86
N SER A 74 9.33 0.14 -1.37
CA SER A 74 9.81 -1.17 -0.94
C SER A 74 9.08 -1.72 0.29
N ASP A 75 8.66 -0.84 1.18
CA ASP A 75 7.82 -1.09 2.35
C ASP A 75 6.37 -1.49 2.00
N GLU A 76 5.90 -1.17 0.81
CA GLU A 76 4.55 -1.47 0.32
C GLU A 76 4.56 -2.53 -0.81
N LYS A 77 5.68 -3.23 -1.00
CA LYS A 77 5.77 -4.29 -2.01
C LYS A 77 4.84 -5.45 -1.68
N LEU A 78 4.16 -5.94 -2.72
CA LEU A 78 3.31 -7.15 -2.65
C LEU A 78 4.07 -8.38 -2.10
N SER A 79 5.37 -8.47 -2.33
CA SER A 79 6.22 -9.54 -1.80
C SER A 79 6.42 -9.46 -0.28
N LEU A 80 6.35 -8.25 0.30
CA LEU A 80 6.44 -7.98 1.74
C LEU A 80 5.06 -7.99 2.41
N CYS A 81 4.02 -7.62 1.66
CA CYS A 81 2.63 -7.54 2.10
C CYS A 81 1.75 -8.64 1.46
N PRO A 82 2.03 -9.95 1.70
CA PRO A 82 1.27 -11.05 1.10
C PRO A 82 -0.14 -11.20 1.66
N ASN A 83 -0.50 -10.48 2.73
CA ASN A 83 -1.89 -10.31 3.15
C ASN A 83 -2.58 -9.24 2.29
N ASP A 84 -2.70 -9.53 0.99
CA ASP A 84 -3.56 -8.82 0.03
C ASP A 84 -5.05 -8.88 0.42
N THR A 85 -5.37 -9.53 1.53
CA THR A 85 -6.73 -9.60 2.09
C THR A 85 -6.74 -8.78 3.37
N CYS A 86 -7.62 -7.78 3.43
CA CYS A 86 -7.85 -7.03 4.66
C CYS A 86 -8.06 -7.99 5.86
N PRO A 87 -7.67 -7.58 7.08
CA PRO A 87 -7.91 -8.34 8.30
C PRO A 87 -9.31 -8.97 8.33
N SER A 88 -9.45 -10.16 8.93
CA SER A 88 -10.73 -10.86 9.00
C SER A 88 -11.83 -9.95 9.55
N GLY A 89 -12.90 -9.77 8.78
CA GLY A 89 -14.00 -8.85 9.11
C GLY A 89 -13.95 -7.49 8.41
N GLN A 90 -12.98 -7.25 7.53
CA GLN A 90 -12.90 -6.04 6.71
C GLN A 90 -13.13 -6.35 5.22
N PHE A 91 -13.68 -5.37 4.50
CA PHE A 91 -13.86 -5.37 3.06
C PHE A 91 -12.76 -4.54 2.40
N GLN A 92 -12.17 -5.09 1.35
CA GLN A 92 -11.17 -4.40 0.55
C GLN A 92 -11.84 -3.63 -0.59
N CYS A 93 -11.75 -2.31 -0.53
CA CYS A 93 -12.09 -1.40 -1.60
C CYS A 93 -11.22 -1.68 -2.84
N ARG A 94 -11.64 -1.23 -4.03
CA ARG A 94 -10.88 -1.48 -5.27
C ARG A 94 -9.55 -0.70 -5.30
N ASN A 95 -9.49 0.45 -4.63
CA ASN A 95 -8.25 1.19 -4.34
C ASN A 95 -7.35 0.54 -3.26
N LYS A 96 -7.70 -0.66 -2.78
CA LYS A 96 -7.02 -1.41 -1.70
C LYS A 96 -7.19 -0.86 -0.28
N GLU A 97 -8.04 0.14 -0.08
CA GLU A 97 -8.43 0.61 1.25
C GLU A 97 -9.26 -0.47 1.96
N CYS A 98 -9.14 -0.56 3.30
CA CYS A 98 -9.88 -1.54 4.09
C CYS A 98 -10.92 -0.84 4.96
N ILE A 99 -12.18 -1.22 4.81
CA ILE A 99 -13.30 -0.74 5.63
C ILE A 99 -13.95 -1.90 6.39
N PRO A 100 -14.62 -1.67 7.53
CA PRO A 100 -15.38 -2.71 8.21
C PRO A 100 -16.43 -3.35 7.29
N TYR A 101 -16.59 -4.67 7.34
CA TYR A 101 -17.52 -5.39 6.45
C TYR A 101 -18.99 -4.98 6.70
N GLU A 102 -19.33 -4.59 7.93
CA GLU A 102 -20.66 -4.15 8.34
C GLU A 102 -21.12 -2.82 7.73
N ILE A 103 -20.20 -2.03 7.16
CA ILE A 103 -20.53 -0.76 6.53
C ILE A 103 -20.52 -0.84 4.99
N VAL A 104 -20.34 -2.02 4.42
CA VAL A 104 -20.45 -2.23 2.97
C VAL A 104 -21.93 -2.24 2.56
N CYS A 105 -22.27 -1.56 1.46
CA CYS A 105 -23.66 -1.44 0.98
C CYS A 105 -24.65 -0.82 1.99
N ASN A 106 -24.22 0.17 2.78
CA ASN A 106 -25.03 0.79 3.83
C ASN A 106 -25.76 2.09 3.41
N GLY A 107 -25.65 2.49 2.15
CA GLY A 107 -26.12 3.76 1.59
C GLY A 107 -25.14 4.94 1.69
N VAL A 108 -23.91 4.72 2.17
CA VAL A 108 -22.85 5.72 2.31
C VAL A 108 -21.55 5.25 1.65
N ARG A 109 -20.95 6.08 0.80
CA ARG A 109 -19.60 5.83 0.26
C ARG A 109 -18.54 6.00 1.34
N ASN A 110 -18.10 4.89 1.90
CA ASN A 110 -17.02 4.80 2.86
C ASN A 110 -15.66 4.59 2.18
N CYS A 111 -15.59 3.87 1.05
CA CYS A 111 -14.36 3.84 0.26
C CYS A 111 -14.18 5.18 -0.45
N THR A 112 -12.94 5.68 -0.51
CA THR A 112 -12.64 6.93 -1.25
C THR A 112 -12.92 6.83 -2.76
N ASP A 113 -12.91 5.62 -3.31
CA ASP A 113 -13.30 5.32 -4.70
C ASP A 113 -14.78 4.91 -4.84
N GLY A 114 -15.53 4.83 -3.74
CA GLY A 114 -16.93 4.41 -3.68
C GLY A 114 -17.17 2.93 -4.06
N SER A 115 -16.13 2.09 -4.01
CA SER A 115 -16.23 0.66 -4.37
C SER A 115 -17.03 -0.20 -3.39
N ASP A 116 -17.34 0.33 -2.21
CA ASP A 116 -18.25 -0.26 -1.24
C ASP A 116 -19.72 -0.08 -1.60
N GLU A 117 -20.04 0.83 -2.53
CA GLU A 117 -21.40 1.17 -2.93
C GLU A 117 -21.63 1.20 -4.46
N PRO A 118 -21.29 0.14 -5.20
CA PRO A 118 -21.65 0.04 -6.61
C PRO A 118 -23.16 -0.12 -6.77
N SER A 119 -23.68 0.17 -7.96
CA SER A 119 -25.11 0.00 -8.27
C SER A 119 -25.63 -1.44 -8.10
N SER A 120 -24.72 -2.43 -8.09
CA SER A 120 -24.96 -3.86 -7.85
C SER A 120 -24.93 -4.24 -6.36
N CYS A 121 -24.79 -3.28 -5.44
CA CYS A 121 -24.76 -3.58 -4.00
C CYS A 121 -26.00 -4.30 -3.52
N GLY A 122 -25.81 -5.40 -2.77
CA GLY A 122 -26.90 -6.16 -2.16
C GLY A 122 -27.77 -6.91 -3.17
N VAL A 123 -27.37 -6.95 -4.45
CA VAL A 123 -28.02 -7.76 -5.46
C VAL A 123 -27.42 -9.17 -5.42
N ASN A 124 -28.26 -10.17 -5.67
CA ASN A 124 -27.78 -11.54 -5.89
C ASN A 124 -27.81 -11.86 -7.37
N GLU A 125 -26.74 -11.52 -8.10
CA GLU A 125 -26.63 -11.79 -9.53
C GLU A 125 -26.54 -13.28 -9.85
N CYS A 126 -26.13 -14.10 -8.87
CA CYS A 126 -26.14 -15.56 -9.00
C CYS A 126 -27.54 -16.16 -8.91
N ALA A 127 -28.57 -15.40 -8.51
CA ALA A 127 -29.96 -15.85 -8.52
C ALA A 127 -30.49 -16.09 -9.96
N SER A 128 -29.83 -15.53 -10.98
CA SER A 128 -30.15 -15.77 -12.39
C SER A 128 -28.90 -15.92 -13.23
N SER A 129 -28.88 -16.97 -14.05
CA SER A 129 -27.83 -17.18 -15.05
C SER A 129 -27.82 -16.10 -16.14
N ILE A 130 -28.92 -15.36 -16.32
CA ILE A 130 -28.99 -14.22 -17.26
C ILE A 130 -28.31 -12.98 -16.68
N LEU A 131 -28.39 -12.78 -15.36
CA LEU A 131 -27.78 -11.64 -14.66
C LEU A 131 -26.27 -11.83 -14.49
N SER A 132 -25.84 -13.00 -14.01
CA SER A 132 -24.43 -13.32 -13.86
C SER A 132 -23.74 -13.60 -15.20
N GLY A 133 -24.36 -14.42 -16.06
CA GLY A 133 -23.77 -14.88 -17.31
C GLY A 133 -22.54 -15.79 -17.12
N CYS A 134 -22.39 -16.40 -15.94
CA CYS A 134 -21.32 -17.36 -15.67
C CYS A 134 -21.59 -18.68 -16.39
N GLU A 135 -20.57 -19.24 -17.05
CA GLU A 135 -20.68 -20.55 -17.71
C GLU A 135 -20.74 -21.69 -16.71
N HIS A 136 -19.90 -21.62 -15.67
CA HIS A 136 -19.85 -22.60 -14.58
C HIS A 136 -20.41 -22.00 -13.29
N ASP A 137 -19.61 -21.90 -12.24
CA ASP A 137 -20.07 -21.53 -10.91
C ASP A 137 -20.11 -20.01 -10.76
N CYS A 138 -21.14 -19.49 -10.09
CA CYS A 138 -21.27 -18.09 -9.74
C CYS A 138 -21.12 -17.93 -8.23
N ILE A 139 -20.23 -17.03 -7.81
CA ILE A 139 -20.04 -16.66 -6.42
C ILE A 139 -20.55 -15.23 -6.23
N ASN A 140 -21.62 -15.09 -5.45
CA ASN A 140 -22.17 -13.79 -5.10
C ASN A 140 -21.25 -13.10 -4.08
N THR A 141 -20.94 -11.84 -4.30
CA THR A 141 -20.28 -10.98 -3.32
C THR A 141 -21.26 -9.89 -2.86
N LEU A 142 -20.91 -9.14 -1.81
CA LEU A 142 -21.81 -8.09 -1.30
C LEU A 142 -22.00 -6.95 -2.31
N THR A 143 -20.94 -6.65 -3.07
CA THR A 143 -20.86 -5.53 -4.00
C THR A 143 -21.00 -5.94 -5.47
N SER A 144 -20.90 -7.24 -5.79
CA SER A 144 -20.88 -7.77 -7.16
C SER A 144 -21.03 -9.29 -7.15
N PHE A 145 -20.57 -9.95 -8.22
CA PHE A 145 -20.40 -11.39 -8.32
C PHE A 145 -19.10 -11.71 -9.07
N ARG A 146 -18.64 -12.95 -8.96
CA ARG A 146 -17.55 -13.47 -9.81
C ARG A 146 -17.87 -14.88 -10.29
N CYS A 147 -17.49 -15.17 -11.52
CA CYS A 147 -17.60 -16.52 -12.06
C CYS A 147 -16.34 -17.33 -11.72
N THR A 148 -16.52 -18.59 -11.38
CA THR A 148 -15.44 -19.54 -11.11
C THR A 148 -15.63 -20.81 -11.93
N CYS A 149 -14.53 -21.45 -12.28
CA CYS A 149 -14.55 -22.65 -13.09
C CYS A 149 -14.36 -23.91 -12.23
N ARG A 150 -15.09 -24.97 -12.58
CA ARG A 150 -14.92 -26.31 -12.04
C ARG A 150 -13.51 -26.85 -12.31
N THR A 151 -13.07 -27.78 -11.46
CA THR A 151 -11.73 -28.40 -11.53
C THR A 151 -11.39 -28.86 -12.95
N GLY A 152 -10.24 -28.42 -13.46
CA GLY A 152 -9.76 -28.76 -14.80
C GLY A 152 -9.97 -27.66 -15.86
N TYR A 153 -10.73 -26.60 -15.53
CA TYR A 153 -11.01 -25.48 -16.44
C TYR A 153 -10.42 -24.17 -15.92
N LYS A 154 -10.01 -23.28 -16.83
CA LYS A 154 -9.48 -21.94 -16.53
C LYS A 154 -10.50 -20.87 -16.91
N LEU A 155 -10.59 -19.84 -16.07
CA LEU A 155 -11.47 -18.71 -16.33
C LEU A 155 -10.96 -17.89 -17.50
N ALA A 156 -11.88 -17.60 -18.40
CA ALA A 156 -11.63 -16.84 -19.59
C ALA A 156 -11.29 -15.37 -19.33
N SER A 157 -10.66 -14.71 -20.32
CA SER A 157 -10.40 -13.27 -20.27
C SER A 157 -11.68 -12.42 -20.15
N ASN A 158 -12.84 -12.98 -20.51
CA ASN A 158 -14.14 -12.33 -20.34
C ASN A 158 -14.74 -12.49 -18.93
N GLN A 159 -14.01 -13.14 -18.00
CA GLN A 159 -14.41 -13.42 -16.61
C GLN A 159 -15.73 -14.19 -16.46
N LYS A 160 -16.19 -14.87 -17.51
CA LYS A 160 -17.50 -15.56 -17.54
C LYS A 160 -17.40 -17.00 -18.06
N ASN A 161 -16.60 -17.22 -19.08
CA ASN A 161 -16.45 -18.53 -19.73
C ASN A 161 -15.34 -19.35 -19.09
N CYS A 162 -15.37 -20.66 -19.28
CA CYS A 162 -14.42 -21.60 -18.72
C CYS A 162 -13.93 -22.57 -19.80
N TRP A 163 -12.61 -22.71 -19.97
CA TRP A 163 -12.00 -23.61 -20.95
C TRP A 163 -10.83 -24.42 -20.39
#